data_AF-A0A1W2CX60-F1
#
_entry.id   AF-A0A1W2CX60-F1
#
_cell.length_a   1.000
_cell.length_b   1.000
_cell.length_c   1.000
_cell.angle_alpha   90.00
_cell.angle_beta   90.00
_cell.angle_gamma   90.00
#
_symmetry.space_group_name_H-M   'P 1'
#
loop_
_entity.id
_entity.type
_entity.pdbx_description
1 polymer ?
#
loop_
_entity_poly.entity_id
_entity_poly.type
_entity_poly.pdbx_seq_one_letter_code
_entity_poly.pdbx_strand_id
1 'polypeptide(L)'
;MQKRKTILQLIGVLILIMWFPINGFAAKKPNILVIMGDDVGWFNISHINRGMMGYDTPNIDKIAKEGIFFTDAYAEKSCTAGRAAFITGQHPFRTGLLRVGLPGADIGLRPEDPTIAELLKPLGYMTAQFGKNHLGDKDEFLPTNRG
;
A
#
# COMPACT_ATOMS: atom_id res chain seq x y z
N MET A 1 -59.59 2.28 -29.22
CA MET A 1 -58.36 3.11 -29.41
C MET A 1 -57.60 3.40 -28.12
N GLN A 2 -58.27 3.74 -27.00
CA GLN A 2 -57.61 4.09 -25.72
C GLN A 2 -56.62 3.03 -25.20
N LYS A 3 -57.02 1.74 -25.12
CA LYS A 3 -56.19 0.65 -24.58
C LYS A 3 -54.87 0.42 -25.33
N ARG A 4 -54.86 0.60 -26.67
CA ARG A 4 -53.63 0.49 -27.48
C ARG A 4 -52.66 1.65 -27.20
N LYS A 5 -53.17 2.86 -26.96
CA LYS A 5 -52.34 4.02 -26.58
C LYS A 5 -51.71 3.81 -25.21
N THR A 6 -52.45 3.27 -24.23
CA THR A 6 -51.93 2.98 -22.88
C THR A 6 -50.84 1.91 -22.90
N ILE A 7 -50.99 0.85 -23.70
CA ILE A 7 -49.97 -0.20 -23.85
C ILE A 7 -48.70 0.36 -24.50
N LEU A 8 -48.85 1.16 -25.57
CA LEU A 8 -47.71 1.79 -26.23
C LEU A 8 -46.97 2.79 -25.31
N GLN A 9 -47.70 3.52 -24.46
CA GLN A 9 -47.12 4.42 -23.47
C GLN A 9 -46.34 3.64 -22.39
N LEU A 10 -46.87 2.52 -21.90
CA LEU A 10 -46.19 1.66 -20.92
C LEU A 10 -44.91 1.03 -21.49
N ILE A 11 -44.94 0.59 -22.75
CA ILE A 11 -43.75 0.07 -23.44
C ILE A 11 -42.69 1.18 -23.61
N GLY A 12 -43.11 2.40 -23.99
CA GLY A 12 -42.21 3.54 -24.10
C GLY A 12 -41.51 3.90 -22.78
N VAL A 13 -42.23 3.84 -21.66
CA VAL A 13 -41.67 4.08 -20.32
C VAL A 13 -40.70 2.97 -19.90
N LEU A 14 -41.01 1.70 -20.19
CA LEU A 14 -40.13 0.57 -19.92
C LEU A 14 -38.82 0.64 -20.72
N ILE A 15 -38.88 1.05 -22.00
CA ILE A 15 -37.69 1.25 -22.84
C ILE A 15 -36.84 2.42 -22.31
N LEU A 16 -37.47 3.50 -21.83
CA LEU A 16 -36.78 4.64 -21.22
C LEU A 16 -36.05 4.27 -19.92
N ILE A 17 -36.63 3.39 -19.11
CA ILE A 17 -36.01 2.90 -17.87
C ILE A 17 -34.84 1.94 -18.18
N MET A 18 -34.95 1.10 -19.21
CA MET A 18 -33.86 0.21 -19.64
C MET A 18 -32.69 0.95 -20.29
N TRP A 19 -32.90 2.18 -20.78
CA TRP A 19 -31.85 2.99 -21.40
C TRP A 19 -31.16 3.95 -20.44
N PHE A 20 -31.56 4.00 -19.17
CA PHE A 20 -30.78 4.72 -18.17
C PHE A 20 -29.44 4.00 -17.99
N PRO A 21 -28.31 4.60 -18.39
CA PRO A 21 -27.03 3.98 -18.16
C PRO A 21 -26.84 3.94 -16.64
N ILE A 22 -26.83 2.73 -16.09
CA ILE A 22 -26.27 2.49 -14.77
C ILE A 22 -24.76 2.70 -14.94
N ASN A 23 -24.35 3.97 -14.97
CA ASN A 23 -22.97 4.34 -14.73
C ASN A 23 -22.73 4.06 -13.26
N GLY A 24 -22.50 2.78 -12.95
CA GLY A 24 -21.84 2.41 -11.72
C GLY A 24 -20.56 3.21 -11.70
N PHE A 25 -20.45 4.17 -10.80
CA PHE A 25 -19.18 4.79 -10.46
C PHE A 25 -18.32 3.66 -9.87
N ALA A 26 -17.68 2.89 -10.74
CA ALA A 26 -16.56 2.07 -10.35
C ALA A 26 -15.54 3.06 -9.78
N ALA A 27 -15.42 3.11 -8.45
CA ALA A 27 -14.47 3.97 -7.79
C ALA A 27 -13.11 3.71 -8.45
N LYS A 28 -12.49 4.75 -9.01
CA LYS A 28 -11.17 4.62 -9.61
C LYS A 28 -10.26 4.01 -8.54
N LYS A 29 -9.53 2.95 -8.90
CA LYS A 29 -8.54 2.34 -8.01
C LYS A 29 -7.59 3.44 -7.48
N PRO A 30 -7.38 3.55 -6.16
CA PRO A 30 -6.52 4.59 -5.61
C PRO A 30 -5.06 4.29 -5.94
N ASN A 31 -4.24 5.33 -6.09
CA ASN A 31 -2.79 5.19 -6.07
C ASN A 31 -2.33 4.99 -4.62
N ILE A 32 -1.46 4.01 -4.39
CA ILE A 32 -0.94 3.68 -3.06
C ILE A 32 0.52 4.13 -3.02
N LEU A 33 0.84 5.08 -2.15
CA LEU A 33 2.21 5.54 -1.89
C LEU A 33 2.57 5.25 -0.44
N VAL A 34 3.70 4.58 -0.24
CA VAL A 34 4.25 4.29 1.08
C VAL A 34 5.60 4.96 1.19
N ILE A 35 5.78 5.75 2.25
CA ILE A 35 7.06 6.38 2.60
C ILE A 35 7.54 5.73 3.89
N MET A 36 8.69 5.08 3.85
CA MET A 36 9.28 4.41 5.01
C MET A 36 10.63 5.04 5.34
N GLY A 37 10.70 5.71 6.50
CA GLY A 37 11.95 6.20 7.05
C GLY A 37 12.88 5.04 7.47
N ASP A 38 14.19 5.24 7.34
CA ASP A 38 15.21 4.32 7.83
C ASP A 38 15.86 4.99 9.06
N ASP A 39 15.86 4.30 10.19
CA ASP A 39 16.37 4.78 11.49
C ASP A 39 15.73 6.10 11.98
N VAL A 40 14.43 6.30 11.68
CA VAL A 40 13.63 7.42 12.18
C VAL A 40 12.88 7.00 13.45
N GLY A 41 13.31 7.52 14.59
CA GLY A 41 12.65 7.31 15.87
C GLY A 41 11.38 8.15 16.03
N TRP A 42 10.51 7.71 16.94
CA TRP A 42 9.25 8.39 17.25
C TRP A 42 9.43 9.88 17.58
N PHE A 43 10.47 10.25 18.33
CA PHE A 43 10.72 11.63 18.73
C PHE A 43 11.44 12.48 17.66
N ASN A 44 11.75 11.92 16.49
CA ASN A 44 12.41 12.67 15.41
C ASN A 44 11.44 13.51 14.56
N ILE A 45 10.12 13.31 14.64
CA ILE A 45 9.16 14.09 13.86
C ILE A 45 8.71 15.32 14.66
N SER A 46 8.74 16.53 14.07
CA SER A 46 8.45 17.76 14.80
C SER A 46 6.99 17.89 15.24
N HIS A 47 6.05 17.23 14.54
CA HIS A 47 4.68 17.06 15.01
C HIS A 47 4.60 16.44 16.42
N ILE A 48 5.55 15.55 16.75
CA ILE A 48 5.65 14.85 18.04
C ILE A 48 6.49 15.66 19.03
N ASN A 49 7.71 16.03 18.64
CA ASN A 49 8.67 16.66 19.56
C ASN A 49 8.43 18.16 19.79
N ARG A 50 7.54 18.80 19.02
CA ARG A 50 7.16 20.21 19.13
C ARG A 50 8.36 21.18 19.13
N GLY A 51 9.34 20.91 18.27
CA GLY A 51 10.55 21.73 18.10
C GLY A 51 11.66 21.43 19.11
N MET A 52 11.47 20.49 20.04
CA MET A 52 12.46 20.16 21.08
C MET A 52 13.79 19.68 20.50
N MET A 53 13.79 19.04 19.33
CA MET A 53 15.00 18.56 18.67
C MET A 53 15.77 19.66 17.91
N GLY A 54 15.27 20.90 17.90
CA GLY A 54 15.92 22.04 17.25
C GLY A 54 15.75 22.11 15.73
N TYR A 55 14.88 21.27 15.14
CA TYR A 55 14.53 21.28 13.72
C TYR A 55 13.05 20.98 13.52
N ASP A 56 12.56 21.31 12.32
CA ASP A 56 11.18 21.06 11.89
C ASP A 56 11.12 20.12 10.67
N THR A 57 10.04 19.36 10.58
CA THR A 57 9.67 18.50 9.45
C THR A 57 8.36 18.96 8.80
N PRO A 58 8.30 20.18 8.24
CA PRO A 58 7.04 20.86 7.92
C PRO A 58 6.13 20.09 6.96
N ASN A 59 6.70 19.36 5.99
CA ASN A 59 5.93 18.53 5.05
C ASN A 59 5.34 17.28 5.72
N ILE A 60 6.07 16.64 6.64
CA ILE A 60 5.57 15.49 7.41
C ILE A 60 4.50 15.95 8.40
N ASP A 61 4.73 17.10 9.05
CA ASP A 61 3.79 17.72 9.98
C ASP A 61 2.47 18.08 9.29
N LYS A 62 2.53 18.51 8.01
CA LYS A 62 1.35 18.76 7.19
C LYS A 62 0.55 17.48 6.95
N ILE A 63 1.21 16.37 6.58
CA ILE A 63 0.55 15.06 6.41
C ILE A 63 -0.15 14.63 7.71
N ALA A 64 0.50 14.80 8.86
CA ALA A 64 -0.10 14.47 10.16
C ALA A 64 -1.32 15.35 10.50
N LYS A 65 -1.29 16.64 10.15
CA LYS A 65 -2.40 17.59 10.39
C LYS A 65 -3.59 17.40 9.45
N GLU A 66 -3.34 17.06 8.18
CA GLU A 66 -4.37 16.92 7.14
C GLU A 66 -4.90 15.48 7.02
N GLY A 67 -4.23 14.52 7.67
CA GLY A 67 -4.55 13.09 7.59
C GLY A 67 -4.87 12.47 8.94
N ILE A 68 -4.50 11.19 9.07
CA ILE A 68 -4.62 10.43 10.30
C ILE A 68 -3.23 10.31 10.92
N PHE A 69 -3.13 10.66 12.20
CA PHE A 69 -1.92 10.49 13.00
C PHE A 69 -2.14 9.37 14.03
N PHE A 70 -1.23 8.40 14.07
CA PHE A 70 -1.25 7.32 15.05
C PHE A 70 -0.36 7.68 16.24
N THR A 71 -0.93 7.70 17.44
CA THR A 71 -0.17 7.85 18.69
C THR A 71 0.63 6.60 19.03
N ASP A 72 0.08 5.44 18.65
CA ASP A 72 0.59 4.11 18.97
C ASP A 72 0.76 3.32 17.67
N ALA A 73 2.00 3.28 17.17
CA ALA A 73 2.40 2.51 15.99
C ALA A 73 3.69 1.75 16.29
N TYR A 74 3.72 0.47 15.94
CA TYR A 74 4.80 -0.45 16.30
C TYR A 74 5.51 -0.99 15.06
N ALA A 75 6.80 -1.24 15.19
CA ALA A 75 7.65 -1.80 14.15
C ALA A 75 8.60 -2.85 14.72
N GLU A 76 9.20 -3.64 13.84
CA GLU A 76 10.20 -4.63 14.19
C GLU A 76 11.57 -4.00 14.46
N LYS A 77 12.37 -4.65 15.31
CA LYS A 77 13.63 -4.11 15.84
C LYS A 77 14.83 -4.15 14.86
N SER A 78 14.60 -4.38 13.57
CA SER A 78 15.65 -4.45 12.54
C SER A 78 15.12 -3.96 11.20
N CYS A 79 15.96 -3.30 10.39
CA CYS A 79 15.60 -2.89 9.04
C CYS A 79 15.07 -4.06 8.19
N THR A 80 15.72 -5.23 8.23
CA THR A 80 15.32 -6.42 7.46
C THR A 80 14.00 -6.98 7.97
N ALA A 81 13.85 -7.13 9.29
CA ALA A 81 12.62 -7.62 9.90
C ALA A 81 11.42 -6.68 9.65
N GLY A 82 11.60 -5.37 9.80
CA GLY A 82 10.54 -4.38 9.57
C GLY A 82 10.09 -4.34 8.12
N ARG A 83 11.04 -4.41 7.18
CA ARG A 83 10.74 -4.48 5.74
C ARG A 83 10.03 -5.78 5.37
N ALA A 84 10.46 -6.91 5.93
CA ALA A 84 9.84 -8.20 5.69
C ALA A 84 8.40 -8.22 6.21
N ALA A 85 8.18 -7.73 7.44
CA ALA A 85 6.85 -7.63 8.02
C ALA A 85 5.93 -6.72 7.21
N PHE A 86 6.43 -5.56 6.79
CA PHE A 86 5.67 -4.62 5.99
C PHE A 86 5.26 -5.20 4.63
N ILE A 87 6.21 -5.77 3.90
CA ILE A 87 5.97 -6.19 2.52
C ILE A 87 5.13 -7.47 2.42
N THR A 88 5.24 -8.37 3.41
CA THR A 88 4.51 -9.65 3.42
C THR A 88 3.25 -9.64 4.27
N GLY A 89 3.12 -8.67 5.19
CA GLY A 89 2.06 -8.68 6.21
C GLY A 89 2.22 -9.79 7.25
N GLN A 90 3.40 -10.42 7.35
CA GLN A 90 3.65 -11.55 8.24
C GLN A 90 4.65 -11.21 9.34
N HIS A 91 4.55 -11.89 10.49
CA HIS A 91 5.60 -11.82 11.50
C HIS A 91 6.93 -12.37 10.93
N PRO A 92 8.08 -11.68 11.07
CA PRO A 92 9.33 -12.04 10.37
C PRO A 92 9.84 -13.44 10.67
N PHE A 93 9.47 -14.02 11.81
CA PHE A 93 9.76 -15.42 12.15
C PHE A 93 9.27 -16.42 11.09
N ARG A 94 8.19 -16.10 10.35
CA ARG A 94 7.68 -16.93 9.24
C ARG A 94 8.60 -16.90 8.01
N THR A 95 9.13 -15.71 7.69
CA THR A 95 10.05 -15.48 6.56
C THR A 95 11.51 -15.84 6.89
N GLY A 96 11.86 -15.97 8.17
CA GLY A 96 13.24 -16.13 8.64
C GLY A 96 14.09 -14.85 8.62
N LEU A 97 13.56 -13.72 8.12
CA LEU A 97 14.25 -12.43 7.99
C LEU A 97 14.32 -11.64 9.31
N LEU A 98 14.85 -12.25 10.35
CA LEU A 98 14.94 -11.66 11.70
C LEU A 98 16.15 -10.75 11.91
N ARG A 99 17.19 -10.90 11.09
CA ARG A 99 18.45 -10.17 11.19
C ARG A 99 18.96 -9.79 9.81
N VAL A 100 19.90 -8.85 9.78
CA VAL A 100 20.57 -8.42 8.56
C VAL A 100 21.43 -9.55 8.01
N GLY A 101 21.19 -9.91 6.74
CA GLY A 101 22.09 -10.78 6.00
C GLY A 101 23.37 -10.06 5.62
N LEU A 102 24.51 -10.76 5.69
CA LEU A 102 25.76 -10.24 5.15
C LEU A 102 25.70 -10.19 3.62
N PRO A 103 26.51 -9.34 2.96
CA PRO A 103 26.64 -9.36 1.51
C PRO A 103 26.92 -10.77 0.97
N GLY A 104 26.20 -11.17 -0.08
CA GLY A 104 26.28 -12.50 -0.69
C GLY A 104 25.65 -13.65 0.13
N ALA A 105 25.09 -13.40 1.31
CA ALA A 105 24.48 -14.44 2.12
C ALA A 105 23.27 -15.07 1.41
N ASP A 106 23.04 -16.36 1.68
CA ASP A 106 21.92 -17.14 1.13
C ASP A 106 20.58 -16.89 1.86
N ILE A 107 20.45 -15.72 2.48
CA ILE A 107 19.28 -15.31 3.22
C ILE A 107 18.59 -14.16 2.48
N GLY A 108 17.30 -14.32 2.25
CA GLY A 108 16.48 -13.36 1.53
C GLY A 108 15.03 -13.82 1.45
N LEU A 109 14.17 -12.94 0.93
CA LEU A 109 12.76 -13.21 0.77
C LEU A 109 12.54 -14.38 -0.20
N ARG A 110 11.77 -15.38 0.21
CA ARG A 110 11.58 -16.62 -0.57
C ARG A 110 10.38 -16.51 -1.52
N PRO A 111 10.31 -17.29 -2.61
CA PRO A 111 9.17 -17.26 -3.53
C PRO A 111 7.82 -17.61 -2.91
N GLU A 112 7.85 -18.32 -1.79
CA GLU A 112 6.66 -18.72 -1.07
C GLU A 112 6.13 -17.61 -0.15
N ASP A 113 6.89 -16.52 0.05
CA ASP A 113 6.51 -15.36 0.88
C ASP A 113 5.87 -14.27 -0.01
N PRO A 114 4.53 -14.18 -0.11
CA PRO A 114 3.88 -13.25 -1.02
C PRO A 114 4.12 -11.81 -0.61
N THR A 115 4.47 -10.95 -1.57
CA THR A 115 4.59 -9.50 -1.34
C THR A 115 3.28 -8.77 -1.62
N ILE A 116 3.10 -7.61 -0.99
CA ILE A 116 2.02 -6.68 -1.34
C ILE A 116 2.04 -6.30 -2.83
N ALA A 117 3.22 -6.25 -3.44
CA ALA A 117 3.36 -5.95 -4.86
C ALA A 117 2.83 -7.09 -5.75
N GLU A 118 3.18 -8.34 -5.42
CA GLU A 118 2.65 -9.55 -6.07
C GLU A 118 1.14 -9.68 -5.91
N LEU A 119 0.58 -9.25 -4.77
CA LEU A 119 -0.86 -9.25 -4.55
C LEU A 119 -1.59 -8.13 -5.31
N LEU A 120 -0.96 -6.96 -5.48
CA LEU A 120 -1.56 -5.81 -6.18
C LEU A 120 -1.45 -5.91 -7.72
N LYS A 121 -0.41 -6.55 -8.25
CA LYS A 121 -0.14 -6.64 -9.69
C LYS A 121 -1.29 -7.31 -10.48
N PRO A 122 -1.88 -8.44 -10.04
CA PRO A 122 -3.08 -9.03 -10.68
C PRO A 122 -4.31 -8.12 -10.67
N LEU A 123 -4.37 -7.15 -9.73
CA LEU A 123 -5.43 -6.13 -9.68
C LEU A 123 -5.16 -4.95 -10.64
N GLY A 124 -4.13 -5.07 -11.49
CA GLY A 124 -3.77 -4.09 -12.51
C GLY A 124 -2.97 -2.91 -11.97
N TYR A 125 -2.35 -3.02 -10.79
CA TYR A 125 -1.41 -2.01 -10.30
C TYR A 125 -0.06 -2.13 -11.01
N MET A 126 0.55 -0.98 -11.28
CA MET A 126 1.98 -0.90 -11.58
C MET A 126 2.69 -0.65 -10.25
N THR A 127 3.69 -1.47 -9.95
CA THR A 127 4.46 -1.43 -8.70
C THR A 127 5.87 -0.91 -8.98
N ALA A 128 6.42 -0.18 -8.01
CA ALA A 128 7.79 0.29 -8.07
C ALA A 128 8.32 0.47 -6.64
N GLN A 129 9.60 0.17 -6.45
CA GLN A 129 10.33 0.40 -5.21
C GLN A 129 11.55 1.27 -5.50
N PHE A 130 11.77 2.29 -4.67
CA PHE A 130 12.90 3.19 -4.77
C PHE A 130 13.66 3.22 -3.45
N GLY A 131 14.98 3.11 -3.52
CA GLY A 131 15.86 3.10 -2.35
C GLY A 131 16.15 1.69 -1.81
N LYS A 132 16.26 1.58 -0.48
CA LYS A 132 16.78 0.40 0.22
C LYS A 132 15.81 -0.80 0.13
N ASN A 133 16.31 -1.97 -0.29
CA ASN A 133 15.55 -3.23 -0.27
C ASN A 133 15.73 -4.00 1.05
N HIS A 134 16.94 -4.47 1.31
CA HIS A 134 17.31 -5.17 2.55
C HIS A 134 16.51 -6.47 2.85
N LEU A 135 16.01 -7.11 1.79
CA LEU A 135 15.28 -8.39 1.82
C LEU A 135 16.09 -9.52 1.15
N GLY A 136 17.41 -9.41 1.17
CA GLY A 136 18.35 -10.28 0.45
C GLY A 136 19.20 -9.47 -0.54
N ASP A 137 20.42 -9.96 -0.76
CA ASP A 137 21.45 -9.29 -1.57
C ASP A 137 21.62 -9.91 -2.96
N LYS A 138 21.36 -11.21 -3.08
CA LYS A 138 21.44 -11.93 -4.37
C LYS A 138 20.35 -11.49 -5.33
N ASP A 139 20.63 -11.63 -6.62
CA ASP A 139 19.71 -11.30 -7.71
C ASP A 139 18.31 -11.89 -7.53
N GLU A 140 18.22 -13.16 -7.12
CA GLU A 140 16.95 -13.87 -6.89
C GLU A 140 16.06 -13.23 -5.80
N PHE A 141 16.63 -12.39 -4.92
CA PHE A 141 15.92 -11.68 -3.86
C PHE A 141 15.58 -10.23 -4.20
N LEU A 142 15.99 -9.74 -5.39
CA LEU A 142 15.74 -8.35 -5.79
C LEU A 142 14.23 -8.09 -5.98
N PRO A 143 13.76 -6.86 -5.70
CA PRO A 143 12.33 -6.52 -5.83
C PRO A 143 11.74 -6.77 -7.22
N THR A 144 12.55 -6.64 -8.27
CA THR A 144 12.14 -6.91 -9.66
C THR A 144 11.70 -8.35 -9.89
N ASN A 145 12.12 -9.28 -9.02
CA ASN A 145 11.72 -10.69 -9.02
C ASN A 145 10.51 -10.97 -8.10
N ARG A 146 9.97 -9.93 -7.44
CA ARG A 146 8.99 -10.03 -6.34
C ARG A 146 7.80 -9.06 -6.48
N GLY A 147 7.38 -8.77 -7.72
CA GLY A 147 6.18 -7.97 -8.02
C GLY A 147 6.47 -6.62 -8.68
#